data_AF-A0A7C6IC79-F1
#
_entry.id   AF-A0A7C6IC79-F1
#
_cell.length_a   1.000
_cell.length_b   1.000
_cell.length_c   1.000
_cell.angle_alpha   90.00
_cell.angle_beta   90.00
_cell.angle_gamma   90.00
#
_symmetry.space_group_name_H-M   'P 1'
#
loop_
_entity.id
_entity.type
_entity.pdbx_description
1 polymer ?
#
loop_
_entity_poly.entity_id
_entity_poly.type
_entity_poly.pdbx_seq_one_letter_code
_entity_poly.pdbx_strand_id
1 'polypeptide(L)' 'MTEQHRRQFESLSQAAARSGLSTRTLRRRISAGQLAAYRNGPRLIRVDPEDVDRLMRRLPTLRP' A
#
# COMPACT_ATOMS: atom_id res chain seq x y z
N MET A 1 6.08 1.32 24.26
CA MET A 1 4.60 1.29 24.22
C MET A 1 4.22 1.06 22.76
N THR A 2 3.84 -0.16 22.38
CA THR A 2 3.43 -0.44 20.99
C THR A 2 1.99 0.01 20.83
N GLU A 3 1.78 1.18 20.24
CA GLU A 3 0.45 1.67 19.87
C GLU A 3 -0.20 0.62 18.96
N GLN A 4 -1.27 -0.01 19.44
CA GLN A 4 -2.10 -0.88 18.61
C GLN A 4 -2.89 0.01 17.65
N HIS A 5 -2.24 0.46 16.57
CA HIS A 5 -2.97 1.07 15.47
C HIS A 5 -3.99 0.06 14.95
N ARG A 6 -5.27 0.44 15.01
CA ARG A 6 -6.35 -0.32 14.38
C ARG A 6 -6.00 -0.43 12.90
N ARG A 7 -5.60 -1.62 12.44
CA ARG A 7 -5.32 -1.86 11.02
C ARG A 7 -6.57 -1.53 10.22
N GLN A 8 -6.51 -0.43 9.49
CA GLN A 8 -7.52 -0.08 8.52
C GLN A 8 -7.18 -0.81 7.23
N PHE A 9 -8.17 -1.42 6.59
CA PHE A 9 -7.98 -2.17 5.36
C PHE A 9 -8.78 -1.53 4.26
N GLU A 10 -8.10 -1.09 3.20
CA GLU A 10 -8.75 -0.48 2.04
C GLU A 10 -8.66 -1.39 0.82
N SER A 11 -9.57 -1.20 -0.14
CA SER A 11 -9.48 -1.89 -1.43
C SER A 11 -8.33 -1.31 -2.25
N LEU A 12 -7.89 -2.06 -3.27
CA LEU A 12 -6.90 -1.54 -4.23
C LEU A 12 -7.38 -0.28 -4.96
N SER A 13 -8.68 -0.13 -5.21
CA SER A 13 -9.23 1.06 -5.85
C SER A 13 -9.21 2.28 -4.92
N GLN A 14 -9.50 2.09 -3.63
CA GLN A 14 -9.41 3.13 -2.61
C GLN A 14 -7.95 3.59 -2.43
N ALA A 15 -7.03 2.64 -2.27
CA ALA A 15 -5.60 2.91 -2.18
C ALA A 15 -5.06 3.67 -3.40
N ALA A 16 -5.51 3.27 -4.60
CA ALA A 16 -5.13 3.94 -5.84
C ALA A 16 -5.60 5.40 -5.88
N ALA A 17 -6.87 5.66 -5.53
CA ALA A 17 -7.42 7.00 -5.48
C ALA A 17 -6.70 7.89 -4.46
N ARG A 18 -6.34 7.33 -3.30
CA ARG A 18 -5.68 8.06 -2.20
C ARG A 18 -4.20 8.38 -2.48
N SER A 19 -3.45 7.39 -2.98
CA SER A 19 -2.00 7.52 -3.19
C SER A 19 -1.60 8.09 -4.56
N GLY A 20 -2.57 8.24 -5.47
CA GLY A 20 -2.32 8.61 -6.87
C GLY A 20 -1.67 7.49 -7.70
N LEU A 21 -1.48 6.29 -7.13
CA LEU A 21 -0.96 5.13 -7.85
C LEU A 21 -2.07 4.44 -8.64
N SER A 22 -1.72 3.81 -9.76
CA SER A 22 -2.66 2.91 -10.43
C SER A 22 -2.83 1.59 -9.66
N THR A 23 -4.04 1.02 -9.72
CA THR A 23 -4.32 -0.33 -9.18
C THR A 23 -3.35 -1.39 -9.75
N ARG A 24 -2.95 -1.24 -11.03
CA ARG A 24 -1.92 -2.05 -11.68
C ARG A 24 -0.56 -1.95 -10.99
N THR A 25 -0.16 -0.74 -10.57
CA THR A 25 1.09 -0.54 -9.81
C THR A 25 1.02 -1.23 -8.45
N LEU A 26 -0.09 -1.08 -7.72
CA LEU A 26 -0.27 -1.76 -6.44
C LEU A 26 -0.22 -3.28 -6.60
N ARG A 27 -0.92 -3.85 -7.59
CA ARG A 27 -0.84 -5.30 -7.89
C ARG A 27 0.57 -5.75 -8.21
N ARG A 28 1.32 -4.98 -9.00
CA ARG A 28 2.73 -5.28 -9.31
C ARG A 28 3.59 -5.28 -8.05
N ARG A 29 3.41 -4.32 -7.14
CA ARG A 29 4.13 -4.27 -5.85
C ARG A 29 3.79 -5.47 -4.97
N ILE A 30 2.53 -5.90 -4.96
CA ILE A 30 2.10 -7.10 -4.23
C ILE A 30 2.77 -8.36 -4.81
N SER A 31 2.71 -8.54 -6.13
CA SER A 31 3.36 -9.68 -6.80
C SER A 31 4.88 -9.69 -6.61
N ALA A 32 5.50 -8.51 -6.48
CA ALA A 32 6.92 -8.38 -6.19
C ALA A 32 7.27 -8.56 -4.70
N GLY A 33 6.30 -8.81 -3.82
CA GLY A 33 6.51 -8.93 -2.37
C GLY A 33 6.83 -7.60 -1.66
N GLN A 34 6.63 -6.47 -2.33
CA GLN A 34 6.97 -5.14 -1.81
C GLN A 34 5.80 -4.45 -1.08
N LEU A 35 4.58 -4.95 -1.27
CA LEU A 35 3.38 -4.46 -0.60
C LEU A 35 2.62 -5.66 -0.02
N ALA A 36 2.38 -5.64 1.28
CA ALA A 36 1.57 -6.66 1.93
C ALA A 36 0.11 -6.56 1.46
N ALA A 37 -0.48 -7.70 1.17
CA ALA A 37 -1.88 -7.79 0.77
C ALA A 37 -2.59 -8.86 1.59
N TYR A 38 -3.79 -8.52 2.02
CA TYR A 38 -4.65 -9.37 2.83
C TYR A 38 -5.83 -9.84 1.99
N ARG A 39 -6.15 -11.13 2.07
CA ARG A 39 -7.30 -11.69 1.35
C ARG A 39 -8.47 -11.85 2.30
N ASN A 40 -9.64 -11.39 1.88
CA ASN A 40 -10.91 -11.72 2.54
C ASN A 40 -11.73 -12.64 1.62
N GLY A 41 -11.53 -13.95 1.78
CA GLY A 41 -12.10 -14.95 0.88
C GLY A 41 -11.38 -15.05 -0.48
N PRO A 42 -12.02 -15.65 -1.49
CA PRO A 42 -11.33 -16.07 -2.72
C PRO A 42 -10.93 -14.90 -3.64
N ARG A 43 -11.64 -13.75 -3.57
CA ARG A 43 -11.49 -12.67 -4.55
C ARG A 43 -11.16 -11.29 -3.98
N LEU A 44 -11.51 -11.00 -2.71
CA LEU A 44 -11.24 -9.67 -2.17
C LEU A 44 -9.80 -9.57 -1.70
N ILE A 45 -9.10 -8.57 -2.25
CA ILE A 45 -7.77 -8.16 -1.81
C ILE A 45 -7.90 -6.82 -1.11
N ARG A 46 -7.29 -6.72 0.07
CA ARG A 46 -7.17 -5.52 0.88
C ARG A 46 -5.71 -5.21 1.13
N VAL A 47 -5.42 -3.94 1.35
CA VAL A 47 -4.08 -3.45 1.69
C VAL A 47 -4.19 -2.55 2.91
N ASP A 48 -3.10 -2.47 3.68
CA ASP A 48 -2.96 -1.48 4.73
C ASP A 48 -2.59 -0.12 4.10
N PRO A 49 -3.34 0.96 4.36
CA PRO A 49 -3.00 2.29 3.87
C PRO A 49 -1.57 2.74 4.21
N GLU A 50 -1.08 2.40 5.40
CA GLU A 50 0.27 2.78 5.85
C GLU A 50 1.35 2.08 5.02
N ASP A 51 1.16 0.80 4.70
CA ASP A 51 2.09 0.06 3.86
C ASP A 51 2.13 0.63 2.43
N VAL A 52 0.99 1.10 1.92
CA VAL A 52 0.93 1.80 0.62
C VAL A 52 1.72 3.11 0.69
N ASP A 53 1.61 3.87 1.77
CA ASP A 53 2.33 5.14 1.94
C ASP A 53 3.84 4.93 2.07
N ARG A 54 4.26 3.83 2.72
CA ARG A 54 5.67 3.44 2.82
C ARG A 54 6.32 3.10 1.48
N LEU A 55 5.53 2.84 0.43
CA LEU A 55 6.07 2.70 -0.94
C LEU A 55 6.64 4.02 -1.46
N MET A 56 6.17 5.16 -0.94
CA MET A 56 6.66 6.47 -1.32
C MET A 56 7.91 6.79 -0.51
N ARG A 57 9.03 6.92 -1.20
CA ARG A 57 10.29 7.37 -0.61
C ARG A 57 10.57 8.79 -1.07
N ARG A 58 10.97 9.65 -0.13
CA ARG A 58 11.47 10.98 -0.46
C ARG A 58 12.72 10.82 -1.34
N LEU A 59 12.73 11.50 -2.48
CA LEU A 59 13.93 11.60 -3.29
C LEU A 59 14.94 12.50 -2.55
N PRO A 60 16.24 12.16 -2.54
CA PRO A 60 17.25 13.04 -1.99
C PRO A 60 17.29 14.34 -2.82
N THR A 61 17.14 15.48 -2.16
CA THR A 61 17.14 16.81 -2.80
C THR A 61 18.53 17.43 -2.93
N LEU A 62 19.59 16.70 -2.59
CA LEU A 62 20.97 17.16 -2.74
C LEU A 62 21.41 17.00 -4.19
N ARG A 63 21.50 18.11 -4.92
CA ARG A 63 22.46 18.23 -6.01
C ARG A 63 23.84 18.41 -5.36
N PRO A 64 24.85 17.59 -5.71
CA PRO A 64 26.24 17.88 -5.33
C PRO A 64 26.70 19.20 -5.97
#